data_AF-A0A8S3QHJ5-F1
#
_entry.id   AF-A0A8S3QHJ5-F1
#
_cell.length_a   1.000
_cell.length_b   1.000
_cell.length_c   1.000
_cell.angle_alpha   90.00
_cell.angle_beta   90.00
_cell.angle_gamma   90.00
#
_symmetry.space_group_name_H-M   'P 1'
#
loop_
_entity.id
_entity.type
_entity.pdbx_description
1 polymer ?
#
loop_
_entity_poly.entity_id
_entity_poly.type
_entity_poly.pdbx_seq_one_letter_code
_entity_poly.pdbx_strand_id
1 'polypeptide(L)'
;MTYKSEITNATVFMSVRTKVKQERISPAVLTQIREELQEISFPAICGSMDKLDIAISFMKSIGVDENMLLSDFIVQTLKMDRTFASNKAQQTLHCKHIQSLWITLALERNLRLHKSGKEPFDNVTSKFKEPLKQCHQTLLCISIKHLRKIQQDLFLELLLECIVLAIDIPQKDEEAYNPAKIRNQELMSLNHSTCLEENCLRCSFADALEAFLYDFPYEDPAPKYDWLKPIINELNAKSDDTLQGCHSVETWKFVLTRSLNC
;
A
#
# COMPACT_ATOMS: atom_id res chain seq x y z
N MET A 1 -4.15 -6.20 -27.91
CA MET A 1 -3.15 -6.88 -27.07
C MET A 1 -2.95 -6.02 -25.83
N THR A 2 -3.51 -6.43 -24.70
CA THR A 2 -3.39 -5.69 -23.44
C THR A 2 -2.16 -6.24 -22.73
N TYR A 3 -1.03 -5.54 -22.82
CA TYR A 3 0.19 -5.89 -22.10
C TYR A 3 -0.08 -5.68 -20.61
N LYS A 4 -0.47 -6.74 -19.89
CA LYS A 4 -0.49 -6.72 -18.43
C LYS A 4 0.97 -6.81 -17.99
N SER A 5 1.49 -5.72 -17.42
CA SER A 5 2.75 -5.76 -16.69
C SER A 5 2.69 -6.89 -15.67
N GLU A 6 3.55 -7.89 -15.81
CA GLU A 6 3.73 -8.98 -14.83
C GLU A 6 4.38 -8.50 -13.51
N ILE A 7 4.57 -7.19 -13.35
CA ILE A 7 5.23 -6.59 -12.20
C ILE A 7 4.19 -5.84 -11.38
N THR A 8 4.06 -6.20 -10.10
CA THR A 8 3.16 -5.54 -9.16
C THR A 8 3.86 -4.46 -8.36
N ASN A 9 3.06 -3.60 -7.73
CA ASN A 9 3.55 -2.50 -6.88
C ASN A 9 4.45 -3.02 -5.75
N ALA A 10 4.11 -4.16 -5.14
CA ALA A 10 4.94 -4.82 -4.14
C ALA A 10 6.39 -5.02 -4.62
N THR A 11 6.57 -5.68 -5.78
CA THR A 11 7.92 -5.92 -6.35
C THR A 11 8.63 -4.63 -6.75
N VAL A 12 7.89 -3.65 -7.26
CA VAL A 12 8.43 -2.34 -7.64
C VAL A 12 8.99 -1.61 -6.42
N PHE A 13 8.18 -1.47 -5.36
CA PHE A 13 8.58 -0.74 -4.16
C PHE A 13 9.64 -1.49 -3.32
N MET A 14 9.65 -2.83 -3.34
CA MET A 14 10.80 -3.59 -2.82
C MET A 14 12.09 -3.16 -3.52
N SER A 15 12.08 -3.08 -4.85
CA SER A 15 13.26 -2.69 -5.63
C SER A 15 13.69 -1.24 -5.35
N VAL A 16 12.73 -0.32 -5.23
CA VAL A 16 13.03 1.09 -4.87
C VAL A 16 13.70 1.18 -3.51
N ARG A 17 13.20 0.45 -2.49
CA ARG A 17 13.75 0.47 -1.12
C ARG A 17 15.20 -0.01 -1.04
N THR A 18 15.65 -0.86 -1.95
CA THR A 18 17.07 -1.28 -2.03
C THR A 18 18.01 -0.17 -2.51
N LYS A 19 17.49 0.91 -3.11
CA LYS A 19 18.27 1.98 -3.75
C LYS A 19 18.03 3.36 -3.17
N VAL A 20 16.82 3.61 -2.67
CA VAL A 20 16.41 4.89 -2.09
C VAL A 20 15.67 4.57 -0.81
N LYS A 21 16.24 4.96 0.33
CA LYS A 21 15.61 4.78 1.63
C LYS A 21 14.27 5.51 1.66
N GLN A 22 13.20 4.78 1.98
CA GLN A 22 11.85 5.33 2.00
C GLN A 22 11.45 5.75 3.42
N GLU A 23 10.80 6.92 3.52
CA GLU A 23 10.29 7.51 4.76
C GLU A 23 8.81 7.89 4.61
N ARG A 24 8.08 7.88 5.73
CA ARG A 24 6.71 8.37 5.76
C ARG A 24 6.67 9.89 5.68
N ILE A 25 5.67 10.41 4.98
CA ILE A 25 5.33 11.82 5.05
C ILE A 25 4.89 12.15 6.49
N SER A 26 5.38 13.25 7.04
CA SER A 26 4.99 13.68 8.39
C SER A 26 3.48 13.95 8.47
N PRO A 27 2.81 13.65 9.61
CA PRO A 27 1.36 13.82 9.72
C PRO A 27 0.87 15.24 9.37
N ALA A 28 1.63 16.27 9.76
CA ALA A 28 1.28 17.67 9.48
C ALA A 28 1.30 18.01 7.99
N VAL A 29 2.29 17.48 7.24
CA VAL A 29 2.39 17.66 5.78
C VAL A 29 1.33 16.82 5.08
N LEU A 30 1.10 15.59 5.55
CA LEU A 30 0.12 14.67 4.98
C LEU A 30 -1.31 15.22 5.07
N THR A 31 -1.68 15.84 6.20
CA THR A 31 -2.99 16.49 6.36
C THR A 31 -3.19 17.58 5.32
N GLN A 32 -2.22 18.48 5.13
CA GLN A 32 -2.30 19.54 4.13
C GLN A 32 -2.41 18.99 2.69
N ILE A 33 -1.65 17.95 2.37
CA ILE A 33 -1.76 17.27 1.06
C ILE A 33 -3.18 16.73 0.88
N ARG A 34 -3.74 16.04 1.88
CA ARG A 34 -5.10 15.48 1.81
C ARG A 34 -6.17 16.55 1.64
N GLU A 35 -6.05 17.68 2.32
CA GLU A 35 -6.94 18.83 2.15
C GLU A 35 -6.89 19.36 0.72
N GLU A 36 -5.69 19.54 0.15
CA GLU A 36 -5.54 19.95 -1.25
C GLU A 36 -6.15 18.91 -2.21
N LEU A 37 -5.96 17.62 -1.94
CA LEU A 37 -6.50 16.54 -2.76
C LEU A 37 -8.02 16.55 -2.86
N GLN A 38 -8.76 17.01 -1.83
CA GLN A 38 -10.22 17.05 -1.86
C GLN A 38 -10.77 17.95 -2.98
N GLU A 39 -10.11 19.07 -3.23
CA GLU A 39 -10.53 20.07 -4.23
C GLU A 39 -10.09 19.75 -5.66
N ILE A 40 -9.16 18.81 -5.82
CA ILE A 40 -8.56 18.48 -7.11
C ILE A 40 -9.47 17.53 -7.90
N SER A 41 -9.45 17.60 -9.23
CA SER A 41 -10.24 16.71 -10.09
C SER A 41 -9.69 15.27 -10.10
N PHE A 42 -10.57 14.27 -10.28
CA PHE A 42 -10.16 12.87 -10.37
C PHE A 42 -9.11 12.60 -11.48
N PRO A 43 -9.23 13.18 -12.69
CA PRO A 43 -8.19 13.05 -13.72
C PRO A 43 -6.83 13.62 -13.31
N ALA A 44 -6.80 14.73 -12.56
CA ALA A 44 -5.54 15.31 -12.08
C ALA A 44 -4.83 14.44 -11.04
N ILE A 45 -5.59 13.72 -10.21
CA ILE A 45 -5.03 12.71 -9.29
C ILE A 45 -4.41 11.56 -10.10
N CYS A 46 -5.15 11.01 -11.07
CA CYS A 46 -4.64 9.93 -11.91
C CYS A 46 -3.39 10.35 -12.68
N GLY A 47 -3.41 11.53 -13.31
CA GLY A 47 -2.23 12.07 -14.01
C GLY A 47 -1.04 12.33 -13.08
N SER A 48 -1.26 12.59 -11.78
CA SER A 48 -0.16 12.67 -10.81
C SER A 48 0.40 11.30 -10.47
N MET A 49 -0.46 10.28 -10.33
CA MET A 49 -0.02 8.90 -10.11
C MET A 49 0.81 8.38 -11.29
N ASP A 50 0.39 8.63 -12.53
CA ASP A 50 1.15 8.22 -13.73
C ASP A 50 2.59 8.79 -13.73
N LYS A 51 2.75 10.03 -13.26
CA LYS A 51 4.08 10.66 -13.13
C LYS A 51 4.91 10.01 -12.04
N LEU A 52 4.30 9.67 -10.91
CA LEU A 52 4.97 8.92 -9.86
C LEU A 52 5.38 7.53 -10.34
N ASP A 53 4.54 6.82 -11.09
CA ASP A 53 4.85 5.49 -11.62
C ASP A 53 6.09 5.51 -12.53
N ILE A 54 6.22 6.55 -13.37
CA ILE A 54 7.42 6.78 -14.17
C ILE A 54 8.61 7.06 -13.25
N ALA A 55 8.49 7.99 -12.30
CA ALA A 55 9.59 8.33 -11.38
C ALA A 55 10.06 7.12 -10.56
N ILE A 56 9.13 6.32 -10.04
CA ILE A 56 9.37 5.07 -9.31
C ILE A 56 10.14 4.08 -10.20
N SER A 57 9.76 3.94 -11.47
CA SER A 57 10.43 3.04 -12.42
C SER A 57 11.89 3.44 -12.68
N PHE A 58 12.18 4.75 -12.72
CA PHE A 58 13.54 5.27 -12.80
C PHE A 58 14.31 5.05 -11.49
N MET A 59 13.74 5.39 -10.34
CA MET A 59 14.37 5.19 -9.03
C MET A 59 14.74 3.73 -8.79
N LYS A 60 13.84 2.80 -9.16
CA LYS A 60 14.10 1.35 -9.16
C LYS A 60 15.32 0.97 -10.01
N SER A 61 15.60 1.70 -11.09
CA SER A 61 16.65 1.35 -12.05
C SER A 61 18.01 1.94 -11.67
N ILE A 62 18.07 3.24 -11.35
CA ILE A 62 19.33 3.97 -11.18
C ILE A 62 19.67 4.33 -9.73
N GLY A 63 18.70 4.31 -8.82
CA GLY A 63 18.84 4.98 -7.52
C GLY A 63 18.90 6.51 -7.69
N VAL A 64 18.52 7.24 -6.64
CA VAL A 64 18.48 8.72 -6.64
C VAL A 64 18.83 9.18 -5.23
N ASP A 65 19.40 10.39 -5.10
CA ASP A 65 19.56 11.03 -3.80
C ASP A 65 18.18 11.14 -3.11
N GLU A 66 18.07 10.48 -1.96
CA GLU A 66 16.86 10.39 -1.16
C GLU A 66 16.36 11.76 -0.67
N ASN A 67 17.29 12.73 -0.54
CA ASN A 67 17.03 14.10 -0.12
C ASN A 67 16.84 15.06 -1.31
N MET A 68 16.88 14.59 -2.56
CA MET A 68 16.51 15.41 -3.71
C MET A 68 15.01 15.71 -3.67
N LEU A 69 14.61 16.96 -3.90
CA LEU A 69 13.20 17.33 -3.98
C LEU A 69 12.52 16.53 -5.10
N LEU A 70 11.40 15.87 -4.79
CA LEU A 70 10.72 14.98 -5.72
C LEU A 70 10.26 15.74 -6.98
N SER A 71 9.84 17.00 -6.81
CA SER A 71 9.47 17.86 -7.94
C SER A 71 10.67 18.22 -8.81
N ASP A 72 11.85 18.43 -8.24
CA ASP A 72 13.08 18.64 -9.01
C ASP A 72 13.52 17.38 -9.74
N PHE A 73 13.37 16.19 -9.14
CA PHE A 73 13.65 14.94 -9.83
C PHE A 73 12.75 14.78 -11.07
N ILE A 74 11.44 14.97 -10.91
CA ILE A 74 10.47 14.83 -12.01
C ILE A 74 10.70 15.86 -13.12
N VAL A 75 10.93 17.13 -12.77
CA VAL A 75 11.10 18.19 -13.77
C VAL A 75 12.49 18.19 -14.38
N GLN A 76 13.53 18.16 -13.55
CA GLN A 76 14.89 18.40 -14.01
C GLN A 76 15.56 17.12 -14.53
N THR A 77 15.24 15.96 -13.94
CA THR A 77 15.84 14.68 -14.35
C THR A 77 14.98 13.98 -15.39
N LEU A 78 13.68 13.81 -15.13
CA LEU A 78 12.78 13.08 -16.04
C LEU A 78 12.24 13.96 -17.17
N LYS A 79 12.46 15.28 -17.12
CA LYS A 79 12.00 16.26 -18.13
C LYS A 79 10.48 16.22 -18.32
N MET A 80 9.74 16.01 -17.24
CA MET A 80 8.28 15.98 -17.22
C MET A 80 7.70 17.33 -16.73
N ASP A 81 6.41 17.54 -16.94
CA ASP A 81 5.77 18.75 -16.45
C ASP A 81 5.73 18.78 -14.90
N ARG A 82 5.76 19.99 -14.31
CA ARG A 82 5.84 20.20 -12.86
C ARG A 82 4.53 19.94 -12.11
N THR A 83 3.43 19.73 -12.81
CA THR A 83 2.10 19.74 -12.20
C THR A 83 1.83 18.43 -11.47
N PHE A 84 2.00 18.43 -10.15
CA PHE A 84 1.38 17.44 -9.28
C PHE A 84 0.04 17.96 -8.81
N ALA A 85 -0.81 17.04 -8.35
CA ALA A 85 -2.05 17.36 -7.68
C ALA A 85 -1.79 18.36 -6.53
N SER A 86 -0.92 18.04 -5.59
CA SER A 86 -0.68 18.87 -4.41
C SER A 86 0.50 19.85 -4.59
N ASN A 87 0.27 21.13 -4.33
CA ASN A 87 1.30 22.16 -4.25
C ASN A 87 2.18 21.93 -3.02
N LYS A 88 1.58 21.54 -1.88
CA LYS A 88 2.33 21.18 -0.68
C LYS A 88 3.32 20.06 -0.95
N ALA A 89 2.89 19.01 -1.66
CA ALA A 89 3.74 17.89 -2.04
C ALA A 89 4.95 18.36 -2.86
N GLN A 90 4.72 19.24 -3.84
CA GLN A 90 5.78 19.77 -4.71
C GLN A 90 6.90 20.51 -3.96
N GLN A 91 6.53 21.24 -2.91
CA GLN A 91 7.43 22.13 -2.19
C GLN A 91 8.22 21.44 -1.08
N THR A 92 7.73 20.30 -0.57
CA THR A 92 8.23 19.73 0.69
C THR A 92 8.67 18.28 0.60
N LEU A 93 8.21 17.53 -0.40
CA LEU A 93 8.51 16.11 -0.49
C LEU A 93 9.78 15.85 -1.29
N HIS A 94 10.66 15.08 -0.69
CA HIS A 94 11.88 14.52 -1.29
C HIS A 94 11.66 13.10 -1.83
N CYS A 95 12.61 12.58 -2.61
CA CYS A 95 12.55 11.26 -3.24
C CYS A 95 12.33 10.11 -2.23
N LYS A 96 12.79 10.26 -0.98
CA LYS A 96 12.48 9.32 0.12
C LYS A 96 11.00 9.18 0.45
N HIS A 97 10.15 10.12 0.07
CA HIS A 97 8.70 10.09 0.38
C HIS A 97 7.84 9.55 -0.76
N ILE A 98 8.44 9.13 -1.89
CA ILE A 98 7.69 8.80 -3.11
C ILE A 98 6.70 7.66 -2.88
N GLN A 99 7.07 6.63 -2.12
CA GLN A 99 6.17 5.53 -1.78
C GLN A 99 4.98 6.00 -0.93
N SER A 100 5.24 6.81 0.10
CA SER A 100 4.19 7.34 0.98
C SER A 100 3.24 8.29 0.23
N LEU A 101 3.76 9.09 -0.70
CA LEU A 101 2.92 9.94 -1.56
C LEU A 101 2.06 9.11 -2.52
N TRP A 102 2.66 8.09 -3.16
CA TRP A 102 1.94 7.21 -4.08
C TRP A 102 0.76 6.52 -3.39
N ILE A 103 0.99 5.98 -2.18
CA ILE A 103 -0.07 5.36 -1.36
C ILE A 103 -1.17 6.36 -1.06
N THR A 104 -0.80 7.61 -0.71
CA THR A 104 -1.76 8.66 -0.40
C THR A 104 -2.66 8.97 -1.60
N LEU A 105 -2.07 9.06 -2.81
CA LEU A 105 -2.85 9.28 -4.03
C LEU A 105 -3.68 8.05 -4.41
N ALA A 106 -3.15 6.84 -4.23
CA ALA A 106 -3.87 5.59 -4.47
C ALA A 106 -5.10 5.46 -3.54
N LEU A 107 -4.96 5.87 -2.28
CA LEU A 107 -6.05 5.92 -1.33
C LEU A 107 -7.16 6.85 -1.83
N GLU A 108 -6.82 8.09 -2.16
CA GLU A 108 -7.79 9.06 -2.65
C GLU A 108 -8.44 8.62 -3.98
N ARG A 109 -7.66 8.05 -4.92
CA ARG A 109 -8.19 7.47 -6.16
C ARG A 109 -9.22 6.39 -5.87
N ASN A 110 -8.90 5.45 -4.98
CA ASN A 110 -9.77 4.33 -4.65
C ASN A 110 -11.03 4.78 -3.89
N LEU A 111 -10.91 5.76 -3.00
CA LEU A 111 -12.05 6.40 -2.33
C LEU A 111 -13.03 7.01 -3.34
N ARG A 112 -12.51 7.73 -4.36
CA ARG A 112 -13.35 8.36 -5.40
C ARG A 112 -13.97 7.35 -6.36
N LEU A 113 -13.23 6.31 -6.73
CA LEU A 113 -13.78 5.20 -7.52
C LEU A 113 -14.94 4.54 -6.76
N HIS A 114 -14.75 4.20 -5.49
CA HIS A 114 -15.79 3.60 -4.64
C HIS A 114 -17.03 4.50 -4.53
N LYS A 115 -16.85 5.80 -4.23
CA LYS A 115 -17.95 6.78 -4.13
C LYS A 115 -18.72 6.94 -5.45
N SER A 116 -18.06 6.73 -6.59
CA SER A 116 -18.69 6.79 -7.91
C SER A 116 -19.24 5.44 -8.40
N GLY A 117 -19.25 4.41 -7.55
CA GLY A 117 -19.74 3.07 -7.88
C GLY A 117 -18.82 2.28 -8.82
N LYS A 118 -17.56 2.68 -8.97
CA LYS A 118 -16.55 2.02 -9.81
C LYS A 118 -15.66 1.10 -8.98
N GLU A 119 -15.08 0.08 -9.61
CA GLU A 119 -14.16 -0.87 -8.97
C GLU A 119 -12.83 -0.19 -8.58
N PRO A 120 -12.47 -0.09 -7.28
CA PRO A 120 -11.26 0.60 -6.83
C PRO A 120 -9.96 -0.19 -7.06
N PHE A 121 -10.03 -1.52 -7.13
CA PHE A 121 -8.85 -2.39 -7.22
C PHE A 121 -8.77 -3.12 -8.57
N ASP A 122 -9.16 -2.46 -9.65
CA ASP A 122 -9.14 -3.00 -11.02
C ASP A 122 -7.86 -3.78 -11.37
N ASN A 123 -6.71 -3.27 -10.95
CA ASN A 123 -5.39 -3.84 -11.22
C ASN A 123 -4.99 -5.03 -10.32
N VAL A 124 -5.66 -5.22 -9.16
CA VAL A 124 -5.37 -6.34 -8.26
C VAL A 124 -5.98 -7.62 -8.81
N THR A 125 -5.24 -8.73 -8.68
CA THR A 125 -5.69 -10.05 -9.14
C THR A 125 -7.02 -10.46 -8.49
N SER A 126 -7.92 -11.10 -9.26
CA SER A 126 -9.26 -11.50 -8.78
C SER A 126 -9.23 -12.43 -7.55
N LYS A 127 -8.15 -13.18 -7.36
CA LYS A 127 -7.90 -14.05 -6.20
C LYS A 127 -7.92 -13.32 -4.84
N PHE A 128 -7.74 -12.00 -4.82
CA PHE A 128 -7.80 -11.17 -3.60
C PHE A 128 -9.12 -10.41 -3.43
N LYS A 129 -10.09 -10.70 -4.30
CA LYS A 129 -11.42 -10.07 -4.34
C LYS A 129 -12.52 -11.07 -4.00
N GLU A 130 -12.20 -12.14 -3.26
CA GLU A 130 -13.20 -13.11 -2.85
C GLU A 130 -14.18 -12.48 -1.85
N PRO A 131 -15.49 -12.70 -2.01
CA PRO A 131 -16.50 -12.08 -1.17
C PRO A 131 -16.36 -12.50 0.30
N LEU A 132 -16.58 -11.55 1.20
CA LEU A 132 -16.60 -11.82 2.64
C LEU A 132 -17.80 -12.68 3.04
N LYS A 133 -17.57 -13.73 3.82
CA LYS A 133 -18.65 -14.47 4.49
C LYS A 133 -19.34 -13.58 5.53
N GLN A 134 -20.60 -13.89 5.85
CA GLN A 134 -21.37 -13.14 6.85
C GLN A 134 -20.71 -13.12 8.24
N CYS A 135 -20.03 -14.22 8.62
CA CYS A 135 -19.28 -14.32 9.87
C CYS A 135 -18.11 -13.31 9.90
N HIS A 136 -17.39 -13.15 8.80
CA HIS A 136 -16.29 -12.18 8.65
C HIS A 136 -16.77 -10.73 8.67
N GLN A 137 -17.89 -10.44 8.00
CA GLN A 137 -18.48 -9.10 8.02
C GLN A 137 -18.91 -8.69 9.44
N THR A 138 -19.50 -9.63 10.18
CA THR A 138 -19.90 -9.40 11.58
C THR A 138 -18.68 -9.13 12.46
N LEU A 139 -17.62 -9.93 12.30
CA LEU A 139 -16.36 -9.77 13.02
C LEU A 139 -15.74 -8.39 12.75
N LEU A 140 -15.53 -8.04 11.48
CA LEU A 140 -15.01 -6.74 11.08
C LEU A 140 -15.87 -5.58 11.62
N CYS A 141 -17.20 -5.73 11.59
CA CYS A 141 -18.10 -4.70 12.11
C CYS A 141 -17.91 -4.48 13.61
N ILE A 142 -17.74 -5.55 14.40
CA ILE A 142 -17.48 -5.45 15.84
C ILE A 142 -16.13 -4.78 16.07
N SER A 143 -15.07 -5.27 15.41
CA SER A 143 -13.71 -4.76 15.56
C SER A 143 -13.59 -3.27 15.22
N ILE A 144 -14.24 -2.80 14.15
CA ILE A 144 -14.15 -1.41 13.67
C ILE A 144 -15.01 -0.47 14.51
N LYS A 145 -16.14 -0.93 15.09
CA LYS A 145 -17.07 -0.09 15.85
C LYS A 145 -16.42 0.57 17.08
N HIS A 146 -15.38 -0.06 17.63
CA HIS A 146 -14.64 0.46 18.78
C HIS A 146 -13.57 1.50 18.42
N LEU A 147 -13.31 1.72 17.12
CA LEU A 147 -12.30 2.65 16.65
C LEU A 147 -12.85 4.07 16.52
N ARG A 148 -12.08 5.06 17.00
CA ARG A 148 -12.33 6.48 16.67
C ARG A 148 -12.16 6.70 15.17
N LYS A 149 -12.79 7.74 14.62
CA LYS A 149 -12.71 8.06 13.19
C LYS A 149 -11.28 8.10 12.65
N ILE A 150 -10.38 8.79 13.36
CA ILE A 150 -8.95 8.85 13.02
C ILE A 150 -8.27 7.47 12.97
N GLN A 151 -8.68 6.53 13.83
CA GLN A 151 -8.15 5.16 13.82
C GLN A 151 -8.73 4.35 12.67
N GLN A 152 -9.99 4.56 12.31
CA GLN A 152 -10.58 3.93 11.12
C GLN A 152 -9.89 4.39 9.83
N ASP A 153 -9.61 5.70 9.72
CA ASP A 153 -8.92 6.26 8.56
C ASP A 153 -7.48 5.72 8.46
N LEU A 154 -6.76 5.62 9.59
CA LEU A 154 -5.44 4.99 9.66
C LEU A 154 -5.50 3.50 9.33
N PHE A 155 -6.52 2.78 9.79
CA PHE A 155 -6.70 1.37 9.46
C PHE A 155 -6.90 1.18 7.96
N LEU A 156 -7.77 1.99 7.35
CA LEU A 156 -8.05 1.92 5.92
C LEU A 156 -6.79 2.18 5.06
N GLU A 157 -5.97 3.14 5.48
CA GLU A 157 -4.67 3.42 4.86
C GLU A 157 -3.72 2.22 4.97
N LEU A 158 -3.58 1.64 6.16
CA LEU A 158 -2.75 0.45 6.37
C LEU A 158 -3.22 -0.75 5.55
N LEU A 159 -4.53 -0.97 5.46
CA LEU A 159 -5.08 -2.04 4.65
C LEU A 159 -4.75 -1.85 3.17
N LEU A 160 -4.84 -0.61 2.67
CA LEU A 160 -4.44 -0.31 1.30
C LEU A 160 -2.95 -0.58 1.09
N GLU A 161 -2.10 -0.11 2.00
CA GLU A 161 -0.66 -0.34 1.94
C GLU A 161 -0.33 -1.82 1.91
N CYS A 162 -0.95 -2.62 2.79
CA CYS A 162 -0.76 -4.06 2.83
C CYS A 162 -1.18 -4.72 1.51
N ILE A 163 -2.36 -4.36 0.96
CA ILE A 163 -2.85 -4.89 -0.32
C ILE A 163 -1.86 -4.61 -1.46
N VAL A 164 -1.41 -3.36 -1.56
CA VAL A 164 -0.56 -2.88 -2.66
C VAL A 164 0.89 -3.35 -2.53
N LEU A 165 1.44 -3.36 -1.31
CA LEU A 165 2.87 -3.55 -1.07
C LEU A 165 3.26 -4.97 -0.68
N ALA A 166 2.31 -5.80 -0.22
CA ALA A 166 2.60 -7.14 0.29
C ALA A 166 1.78 -8.24 -0.40
N ILE A 167 0.50 -7.98 -0.71
CA ILE A 167 -0.42 -9.05 -1.10
C ILE A 167 -0.48 -9.22 -2.62
N ASP A 168 -0.50 -8.14 -3.40
CA ASP A 168 -0.47 -8.21 -4.86
C ASP A 168 0.95 -8.54 -5.33
N ILE A 169 1.41 -9.78 -5.18
CA ILE A 169 2.62 -10.32 -5.82
C ILE A 169 2.16 -11.35 -6.86
N PRO A 170 2.58 -11.23 -8.14
CA PRO A 170 2.25 -12.22 -9.15
C PRO A 170 3.04 -13.48 -8.83
N GLN A 171 2.36 -14.63 -8.79
CA GLN A 171 3.07 -15.90 -8.69
C GLN A 171 3.79 -16.12 -10.01
N LYS A 172 5.12 -16.25 -9.97
CA LYS A 172 5.88 -16.64 -11.14
C LYS A 172 5.64 -18.13 -11.39
N ASP A 173 5.37 -18.49 -12.63
CA ASP A 173 5.55 -19.86 -13.10
C ASP A 173 7.00 -20.30 -12.81
N GLU A 174 7.17 -21.51 -12.28
CA GLU A 174 8.39 -22.02 -11.62
C GLU A 174 9.68 -22.02 -12.48
N GLU A 175 9.64 -21.77 -13.79
CA GLU A 175 10.76 -22.12 -14.68
C GLU A 175 11.83 -21.04 -14.91
N ALA A 176 11.69 -19.81 -14.39
CA ALA A 176 12.64 -18.72 -14.70
C ALA A 176 13.39 -18.10 -13.51
N TYR A 177 13.16 -18.57 -12.27
CA TYR A 177 13.83 -18.01 -11.09
C TYR A 177 15.00 -18.89 -10.64
N ASN A 178 16.23 -18.42 -10.88
CA ASN A 178 17.42 -18.99 -10.25
C ASN A 178 17.71 -18.22 -8.93
N PRO A 179 17.33 -18.75 -7.75
CA PRO A 179 17.50 -18.09 -6.46
C PRO A 179 18.96 -17.98 -6.00
N ALA A 180 19.94 -18.36 -6.83
CA ALA A 180 21.36 -18.15 -6.55
C ALA A 180 21.87 -16.76 -6.98
N LYS A 181 21.16 -16.01 -7.83
CA LYS A 181 21.63 -14.70 -8.33
C LYS A 181 21.23 -13.48 -7.50
N ILE A 182 20.24 -13.60 -6.62
CA ILE A 182 19.79 -12.51 -5.71
C ILE A 182 20.31 -12.74 -4.27
N ARG A 183 21.02 -13.85 -4.04
CA ARG A 183 21.39 -14.33 -2.70
C ARG A 183 22.59 -13.63 -2.05
N ASN A 184 23.25 -12.68 -2.73
CA ASN A 184 24.57 -12.20 -2.32
C ASN A 184 24.64 -10.78 -1.74
N GLN A 185 23.51 -10.16 -1.36
CA GLN A 185 23.53 -9.02 -0.45
C GLN A 185 22.39 -9.17 0.58
N GLU A 186 22.75 -9.80 1.71
CA GLU A 186 22.12 -9.61 3.03
C GLU A 186 20.88 -10.47 3.44
N LEU A 187 20.83 -11.75 3.04
CA LEU A 187 19.95 -12.75 3.70
C LEU A 187 20.67 -13.52 4.82
N MET A 188 21.13 -12.82 5.86
CA MET A 188 21.69 -13.46 7.06
C MET A 188 21.09 -12.96 8.39
N SER A 189 19.95 -12.26 8.41
CA SER A 189 19.33 -11.84 9.68
C SER A 189 17.80 -11.81 9.79
N LEU A 190 17.01 -12.24 8.79
CA LEU A 190 15.54 -12.21 8.89
C LEU A 190 14.91 -13.58 8.60
N ASN A 191 14.76 -14.40 9.63
CA ASN A 191 14.09 -15.71 9.59
C ASN A 191 12.55 -15.62 9.77
N HIS A 192 11.89 -14.53 9.38
CA HIS A 192 10.43 -14.39 9.52
C HIS A 192 9.64 -13.98 8.26
N SER A 193 10.27 -13.90 7.08
CA SER A 193 9.58 -13.50 5.83
C SER A 193 8.88 -14.62 5.05
N THR A 194 8.72 -15.82 5.64
CA THR A 194 8.19 -17.01 4.94
C THR A 194 6.72 -16.93 4.49
N CYS A 195 6.01 -15.85 4.85
CA CYS A 195 4.63 -15.65 4.44
C CYS A 195 4.48 -15.04 3.02
N LEU A 196 5.53 -14.37 2.51
CA LEU A 196 5.44 -13.56 1.29
C LEU A 196 5.64 -14.33 -0.01
N GLU A 197 6.33 -15.47 -0.01
CA GLU A 197 6.76 -16.09 -1.28
C GLU A 197 5.86 -17.24 -1.78
N GLU A 198 5.05 -17.92 -0.95
CA GLU A 198 4.17 -19.02 -1.43
C GLU A 198 2.80 -19.12 -0.72
N ASN A 199 2.58 -18.40 0.38
CA ASN A 199 1.44 -18.63 1.30
C ASN A 199 0.46 -17.46 1.46
N CYS A 200 0.59 -16.35 0.74
CA CYS A 200 -0.22 -15.14 0.98
C CYS A 200 -1.75 -15.35 0.79
N LEU A 201 -2.16 -16.34 0.00
CA LEU A 201 -3.58 -16.74 -0.13
C LEU A 201 -4.08 -17.60 1.03
N ARG A 202 -3.20 -18.39 1.66
CA ARG A 202 -3.54 -19.37 2.70
C ARG A 202 -3.23 -18.89 4.11
N CYS A 203 -2.42 -17.83 4.26
CA CYS A 203 -2.18 -17.21 5.53
C CYS A 203 -3.39 -16.38 5.97
N SER A 204 -3.54 -16.24 7.29
CA SER A 204 -4.49 -15.29 7.86
C SER A 204 -4.13 -13.88 7.39
N PHE A 205 -5.14 -13.11 7.00
CA PHE A 205 -5.00 -11.68 6.75
C PHE A 205 -4.41 -10.94 7.95
N ALA A 206 -4.72 -11.40 9.17
CA ALA A 206 -4.16 -10.84 10.37
C ALA A 206 -2.65 -11.17 10.51
N ASP A 207 -2.20 -12.35 10.10
CA ASP A 207 -0.76 -12.67 10.08
C ASP A 207 -0.03 -11.84 9.01
N ALA A 208 -0.64 -11.64 7.84
CA ALA A 208 -0.10 -10.76 6.80
C ALA A 208 0.00 -9.31 7.26
N LEU A 209 -1.02 -8.82 7.98
CA LEU A 209 -1.03 -7.48 8.56
C LEU A 209 -0.01 -7.36 9.71
N GLU A 210 0.10 -8.36 10.58
CA GLU A 210 1.07 -8.39 11.67
C GLU A 210 2.51 -8.42 11.15
N ALA A 211 2.79 -9.28 10.17
CA ALA A 211 4.08 -9.31 9.48
C ALA A 211 4.37 -7.97 8.79
N PHE A 212 3.39 -7.35 8.13
CA PHE A 212 3.53 -6.02 7.53
C PHE A 212 3.83 -4.93 8.57
N LEU A 213 3.25 -5.01 9.76
CA LEU A 213 3.52 -4.07 10.86
C LEU A 213 4.90 -4.28 11.49
N TYR A 214 5.41 -5.53 11.50
CA TYR A 214 6.74 -5.84 11.99
C TYR A 214 7.84 -5.43 10.99
N ASP A 215 7.69 -5.83 9.74
CA ASP A 215 8.59 -5.49 8.63
C ASP A 215 8.18 -4.15 7.97
N PHE A 216 7.69 -3.22 8.79
CA PHE A 216 7.10 -1.99 8.30
C PHE A 216 8.04 -1.31 7.31
N PRO A 217 7.56 -0.91 6.12
CA PRO A 217 8.43 -0.52 5.02
C PRO A 217 9.11 0.85 5.22
N TYR A 218 9.06 1.39 6.44
CA TYR A 218 9.57 2.69 6.86
C TYR A 218 10.32 2.52 8.19
N GLU A 219 11.33 3.36 8.46
CA GLU A 219 12.11 3.33 9.71
C GLU A 219 11.40 3.92 10.95
N ASP A 220 10.13 4.31 10.86
CA ASP A 220 9.37 4.87 11.98
C ASP A 220 9.08 3.77 13.03
N PRO A 221 9.24 4.01 14.34
CA PRO A 221 9.16 2.92 15.30
C PRO A 221 7.74 2.36 15.41
N ALA A 222 7.68 1.06 15.67
CA ALA A 222 6.48 0.23 15.78
C ALA A 222 5.39 0.61 16.84
N PRO A 223 5.60 1.43 17.90
CA PRO A 223 4.56 1.58 18.94
C PRO A 223 3.33 2.42 18.54
N LYS A 224 3.27 2.96 17.31
CA LYS A 224 2.12 3.76 16.82
C LYS A 224 0.85 2.93 16.59
N TYR A 225 0.98 1.61 16.50
CA TYR A 225 -0.09 0.70 16.09
C TYR A 225 -0.53 -0.27 17.18
N ASP A 226 -0.16 -0.04 18.44
CA ASP A 226 -0.59 -0.89 19.57
C ASP A 226 -2.11 -1.05 19.67
N TRP A 227 -2.86 -0.03 19.24
CA TRP A 227 -4.32 -0.06 19.19
C TRP A 227 -4.89 -1.05 18.16
N LEU A 228 -4.08 -1.57 17.23
CA LEU A 228 -4.47 -2.62 16.28
C LEU A 228 -4.34 -4.03 16.87
N LYS A 229 -3.52 -4.24 17.90
CA LYS A 229 -3.32 -5.57 18.51
C LYS A 229 -4.63 -6.24 18.91
N PRO A 230 -5.60 -5.56 19.54
CA PRO A 230 -6.90 -6.17 19.84
C PRO A 230 -7.66 -6.62 18.59
N ILE A 231 -7.58 -5.85 17.50
CA ILE A 231 -8.24 -6.16 16.23
C ILE A 231 -7.59 -7.37 15.57
N ILE A 232 -6.25 -7.40 15.50
CA ILE A 232 -5.49 -8.53 14.95
C ILE A 232 -5.80 -9.81 15.73
N ASN A 233 -5.82 -9.73 17.07
CA ASN A 233 -6.20 -10.84 17.92
C ASN A 233 -7.64 -11.31 17.68
N GLU A 234 -8.59 -10.40 17.51
CA GLU A 234 -9.99 -10.73 17.22
C GLU A 234 -10.15 -11.41 15.85
N LEU A 235 -9.38 -10.97 14.85
CA LEU A 235 -9.31 -11.58 13.52
C LEU A 235 -8.67 -12.98 13.56
N ASN A 236 -7.70 -13.21 14.45
CA ASN A 236 -6.99 -14.49 14.61
C ASN A 236 -7.70 -15.50 15.56
N ALA A 237 -8.56 -15.04 16.47
CA ALA A 237 -9.18 -15.89 17.51
C ALA A 237 -10.20 -16.94 17.00
N LYS A 238 -10.56 -16.95 15.71
CA LYS A 238 -11.49 -17.92 15.11
C LYS A 238 -10.75 -18.82 14.12
N SER A 239 -10.21 -19.94 14.62
CA SER A 239 -9.29 -20.83 13.89
C SER A 239 -9.91 -21.63 12.74
N ASP A 240 -11.23 -21.86 12.74
CA ASP A 240 -11.88 -22.69 11.69
C ASP A 240 -12.42 -21.89 10.49
N ASP A 241 -12.41 -20.56 10.58
CA ASP A 241 -13.05 -19.67 9.60
C ASP A 241 -12.26 -18.35 9.49
N THR A 242 -10.93 -18.45 9.45
CA THR A 242 -10.03 -17.30 9.49
C THR A 242 -10.16 -16.44 8.24
N LEU A 243 -10.13 -15.12 8.41
CA LEU A 243 -10.13 -14.18 7.29
C LEU A 243 -8.81 -14.33 6.54
N GLN A 244 -8.84 -14.87 5.32
CA GLN A 244 -7.65 -15.11 4.50
C GLN A 244 -7.29 -13.89 3.65
N GLY A 245 -6.05 -13.86 3.14
CA GLY A 245 -5.59 -12.84 2.20
C GLY A 245 -6.45 -12.74 0.93
N CYS A 246 -7.17 -13.81 0.52
CA CYS A 246 -8.09 -13.76 -0.60
C CYS A 246 -9.26 -12.75 -0.43
N HIS A 247 -9.54 -12.33 0.81
CA HIS A 247 -10.61 -11.39 1.15
C HIS A 247 -10.13 -9.94 1.35
N SER A 248 -8.86 -9.62 1.12
CA SER A 248 -8.28 -8.33 1.51
C SER A 248 -8.95 -7.13 0.82
N VAL A 249 -9.27 -7.23 -0.48
CA VAL A 249 -9.95 -6.13 -1.20
C VAL A 249 -11.36 -5.91 -0.65
N GLU A 250 -12.11 -6.98 -0.43
CA GLU A 250 -13.48 -6.89 0.10
C GLU A 250 -13.49 -6.45 1.56
N THR A 251 -12.47 -6.80 2.34
CA THR A 251 -12.22 -6.26 3.69
C THR A 251 -12.05 -4.74 3.65
N TRP A 252 -11.20 -4.23 2.76
CA TRP A 252 -10.99 -2.80 2.59
C TRP A 252 -12.29 -2.07 2.21
N LYS A 253 -13.03 -2.60 1.23
CA LYS A 253 -14.33 -2.03 0.79
C LYS A 253 -15.36 -2.02 1.91
N PHE A 254 -15.42 -3.09 2.70
CA PHE A 254 -16.32 -3.21 3.84
C PHE A 254 -16.00 -2.17 4.92
N VAL A 255 -14.72 -2.04 5.29
CA VAL A 255 -14.23 -1.05 6.25
C VAL A 255 -14.57 0.36 5.79
N LEU A 256 -14.29 0.68 4.52
CA LEU A 256 -14.61 1.97 3.94
C LEU A 256 -16.11 2.30 4.02
N THR A 257 -16.96 1.36 3.59
CA THR A 257 -18.41 1.58 3.54
C THR A 257 -18.99 1.80 4.93
N ARG A 258 -18.46 1.13 5.95
CA ARG A 258 -18.89 1.33 7.35
C ARG A 258 -18.33 2.61 7.96
N SER A 259 -17.09 2.97 7.65
CA SER A 259 -16.47 4.21 8.13
C SER A 259 -17.09 5.49 7.55
N LEU A 260 -17.78 5.39 6.41
CA LEU A 260 -18.53 6.49 5.80
C LEU A 260 -19.98 6.63 6.32
N ASN A 261 -20.52 5.61 7.01
CA ASN A 261 -21.91 5.53 7.45
C ASN A 261 -22.08 5.56 8.99
N CYS A 262 -21.05 5.98 9.73
CA CYS A 262 -21.06 6.12 11.20
C CYS A 262 -20.63 7.53 11.61
#